data_AF-A0A2H3JDQ6-F1
#
_entry.id   AF-A0A2H3JDQ6-F1
#
_cell.length_a   1.000
_cell.length_b   1.000
_cell.length_c   1.000
_cell.angle_alpha   90.00
_cell.angle_beta   90.00
_cell.angle_gamma   90.00
#
_symmetry.space_group_name_H-M   'P 1'
#
loop_
_entity.id
_entity.type
_entity.pdbx_description
1 polymer ?
#
loop_
_entity_poly.entity_id
_entity_poly.type
_entity_poly.pdbx_seq_one_letter_code
_entity_poly.pdbx_strand_id
1 'polypeptide(L)'
;MSESVVIGAVIIARHGDRQEFYQDPDTYAVTSTEITPLGEAQEWQLGNLLRSIYLNATSPSYIMDIAPYTSTFDGTQVEVYADNSGTDEVIMDSCAAAVQGMWQATTAENITLANGTTITSPLGGYQYVPINAVDPDTDLSLEGTTDCTAFSQRTESFYNSSMFAEKAKESAAFLDELSPYVGGRSVELSNMWNIYDYMNVQSVHNATYTLPAAYLEQAFTLASWHEYNVFSDSSFTGVGNIAFQTMLPGVLSSFQRIANSSDPLKLSYYEVSYKPFMSLFNMTGVNNAGVPAALVDYASSIVLEVRQSESSTEPLIRFQFKNGSADANFTRYSMSFSGWNGASGADVPLSTFLTAFEPAAINTTLQWCNVCGQTTERGCATALAAADYANGSGARHQKITPVGAGFLGAGLTAAVFLMALGVLLLLGVLTLGAGRFRRRRSVAAAEKRDTKLRGDELELHSEANSLAQAQV
;
A
#
# COMPACT_ATOMS: atom_id res chain seq x y z
N MET A 1 18.40 28.61 15.92
CA MET A 1 17.71 27.72 14.99
C MET A 1 16.24 28.03 15.17
N SER A 2 15.51 28.44 14.12
CA SER A 2 14.07 28.67 14.29
C SER A 2 13.43 27.35 14.69
N GLU A 3 12.67 27.34 15.78
CA GLU A 3 11.94 26.15 16.22
C GLU A 3 10.95 25.78 15.11
N SER A 4 11.18 24.66 14.45
CA SER A 4 10.22 24.08 13.52
C SER A 4 9.43 22.99 14.24
N VAL A 5 8.13 22.95 14.00
CA VAL A 5 7.19 21.95 14.54
C VAL A 5 6.92 20.89 13.48
N VAL A 6 6.58 19.67 13.89
CA VAL A 6 6.16 18.62 12.96
C VAL A 6 4.67 18.84 12.65
N ILE A 7 4.33 19.02 11.37
CA ILE A 7 2.93 19.18 10.93
C ILE A 7 2.36 17.91 10.31
N GLY A 8 3.22 16.94 9.99
CA GLY A 8 2.84 15.58 9.61
C GLY A 8 4.05 14.72 9.30
N ALA A 9 3.81 13.46 8.95
CA ALA A 9 4.86 12.50 8.61
C ALA A 9 4.41 11.50 7.53
N VAL A 10 5.35 11.13 6.66
CA VAL A 10 5.22 9.94 5.81
C VAL A 10 6.16 8.87 6.36
N ILE A 11 5.60 7.71 6.68
CA ILE A 11 6.30 6.60 7.33
C ILE A 11 6.31 5.42 6.34
N ILE A 12 7.48 4.84 6.14
CA ILE A 12 7.66 3.64 5.33
C ILE A 12 8.32 2.60 6.23
N ALA A 13 7.68 1.45 6.40
CA ALA A 13 8.14 0.36 7.25
C ALA A 13 8.37 -0.90 6.42
N ARG A 14 9.40 -1.65 6.77
CA ARG A 14 9.63 -3.00 6.27
C ARG A 14 8.97 -3.96 7.25
N HIS A 15 8.27 -4.95 6.70
CA HIS A 15 7.65 -6.04 7.44
C HIS A 15 8.56 -6.72 8.48
N GLY A 16 7.91 -7.40 9.42
CA GLY A 16 8.56 -8.13 10.51
C GLY A 16 9.23 -9.44 10.06
N ASP A 17 9.86 -10.11 11.01
CA ASP A 17 10.40 -11.46 10.85
C ASP A 17 9.34 -12.43 10.30
N ARG A 18 9.78 -13.32 9.41
CA ARG A 18 8.95 -14.26 8.67
C ARG A 18 9.66 -15.60 8.50
N GLN A 19 8.89 -16.59 8.07
CA GLN A 19 9.42 -17.88 7.65
C GLN A 19 10.30 -17.76 6.39
N GLU A 20 10.89 -18.88 6.01
CA GLU A 20 11.71 -19.01 4.81
C GLU A 20 10.96 -18.51 3.58
N PHE A 21 11.67 -17.82 2.70
CA PHE A 21 11.13 -17.30 1.45
C PHE A 21 12.08 -17.66 0.30
N TYR A 22 11.52 -17.72 -0.89
CA TYR A 22 12.29 -17.85 -2.11
C TYR A 22 11.84 -16.76 -3.08
N GLN A 23 12.83 -16.14 -3.72
CA GLN A 23 12.65 -15.15 -4.76
C GLN A 23 13.49 -15.53 -5.96
N ASP A 24 12.88 -15.69 -7.12
CA ASP A 24 13.60 -16.00 -8.35
C ASP A 24 14.63 -14.90 -8.67
N PRO A 25 15.91 -15.24 -8.90
CA PRO A 25 16.96 -14.25 -9.04
C PRO A 25 16.87 -13.41 -10.33
N ASP A 26 16.13 -13.87 -11.34
CA ASP A 26 16.03 -13.17 -12.64
C ASP A 26 14.72 -12.38 -12.74
N THR A 27 13.62 -12.99 -12.32
CA THR A 27 12.27 -12.45 -12.47
C THR A 27 11.74 -11.77 -11.20
N TYR A 28 12.36 -12.03 -10.05
CA TYR A 28 11.89 -11.60 -8.73
C TYR A 28 10.50 -12.14 -8.37
N ALA A 29 10.00 -13.14 -9.10
CA ALA A 29 8.82 -13.89 -8.70
C ALA A 29 9.08 -14.62 -7.38
N VAL A 30 8.07 -14.69 -6.53
CA VAL A 30 8.24 -15.13 -5.14
C VAL A 30 7.40 -16.37 -4.81
N THR A 31 7.81 -17.10 -3.77
CA THR A 31 6.98 -18.12 -3.14
C THR A 31 6.24 -17.57 -1.93
N SER A 32 5.10 -18.16 -1.59
CA SER A 32 4.39 -17.83 -0.36
C SER A 32 5.25 -18.05 0.89
N THR A 33 5.05 -17.21 1.90
CA THR A 33 5.63 -17.31 3.24
C THR A 33 4.67 -16.73 4.27
N GLU A 34 5.01 -16.86 5.54
CA GLU A 34 4.15 -16.45 6.66
C GLU A 34 4.94 -15.59 7.63
N ILE A 35 4.28 -14.55 8.18
CA ILE A 35 4.84 -13.78 9.30
C ILE A 35 4.98 -14.71 10.51
N THR A 36 5.99 -14.45 11.35
CA THR A 36 6.09 -15.16 12.63
C THR A 36 5.52 -14.30 13.76
N PRO A 37 5.20 -14.90 14.92
CA PRO A 37 4.91 -14.13 16.13
C PRO A 37 6.06 -13.21 16.57
N LEU A 38 7.31 -13.51 16.18
CA LEU A 38 8.43 -12.59 16.39
C LEU A 38 8.28 -11.36 15.50
N GLY A 39 7.89 -11.53 14.23
CA GLY A 39 7.61 -10.43 13.31
C GLY A 39 6.50 -9.52 13.80
N GLU A 40 5.36 -10.10 14.21
CA GLU A 40 4.26 -9.35 14.82
C GLU A 40 4.72 -8.54 16.03
N ALA A 41 5.55 -9.13 16.90
CA ALA A 41 6.09 -8.45 18.07
C ALA A 41 7.04 -7.30 17.71
N GLN A 42 7.87 -7.47 16.67
CA GLN A 42 8.77 -6.43 16.17
C GLN A 42 7.99 -5.24 15.63
N GLU A 43 6.93 -5.49 14.85
CA GLU A 43 6.09 -4.44 14.29
C GLU A 43 5.24 -3.72 15.33
N TRP A 44 4.67 -4.47 16.28
CA TRP A 44 3.99 -3.86 17.41
C TRP A 44 4.91 -2.94 18.22
N GLN A 45 6.18 -3.33 18.41
CA GLN A 45 7.19 -2.50 19.06
C GLN A 45 7.52 -1.24 18.25
N LEU A 46 7.64 -1.35 16.92
CA LEU A 46 7.81 -0.21 16.03
C LEU A 46 6.63 0.77 16.15
N GLY A 47 5.40 0.26 16.08
CA GLY A 47 4.17 1.04 16.26
C GLY A 47 4.12 1.75 17.62
N ASN A 48 4.51 1.07 18.70
CA ASN A 48 4.58 1.66 20.04
C ASN A 48 5.64 2.78 20.14
N LEU A 49 6.78 2.62 19.47
CA LEU A 49 7.79 3.67 19.37
C LEU A 49 7.23 4.89 18.63
N LEU A 50 6.62 4.69 17.46
CA LEU A 50 5.99 5.77 16.67
C LEU A 50 4.88 6.49 17.45
N ARG A 51 4.04 5.76 18.19
CA ARG A 51 3.04 6.33 19.12
C ARG A 51 3.68 7.26 20.15
N SER A 52 4.80 6.83 20.74
CA SER A 52 5.49 7.63 21.77
C SER A 52 6.11 8.92 21.22
N ILE A 53 6.49 8.93 19.94
CA ILE A 53 7.12 10.07 19.26
C ILE A 53 6.06 11.02 18.70
N TYR A 54 5.07 10.52 17.98
CA TYR A 54 4.21 11.34 17.12
C TYR A 54 2.79 11.55 17.66
N LEU A 55 2.30 10.68 18.56
CA LEU A 55 0.95 10.78 19.13
C LEU A 55 0.94 11.23 20.60
N ASN A 56 2.11 11.34 21.22
CA ASN A 56 2.27 11.83 22.58
C ASN A 56 2.40 13.36 22.59
N ALA A 57 1.38 14.06 23.09
CA ALA A 57 1.36 15.52 23.17
C ALA A 57 2.53 16.15 23.97
N THR A 58 3.25 15.35 24.77
CA THR A 58 4.45 15.81 25.50
C THR A 58 5.75 15.57 24.75
N SER A 59 5.71 14.85 23.62
CA SER A 59 6.87 14.62 22.76
C SER A 59 7.25 15.90 22.01
N PRO A 60 8.56 16.21 21.87
CA PRO A 60 9.01 17.32 21.03
C PRO A 60 8.73 17.13 19.54
N SER A 61 8.42 15.90 19.10
CA SER A 61 8.04 15.56 17.73
C SER A 61 6.54 15.21 17.60
N TYR A 62 5.71 15.56 18.59
CA TYR A 62 4.26 15.43 18.45
C TYR A 62 3.78 16.10 17.17
N ILE A 63 2.98 15.39 16.37
CA ILE A 63 2.44 15.95 15.14
C ILE A 63 1.35 16.96 15.50
N MET A 64 1.50 18.19 15.01
CA MET A 64 0.56 19.27 15.27
C MET A 64 -0.85 18.89 14.82
N ASP A 65 -1.78 19.01 15.77
CA ASP A 65 -3.22 18.74 15.63
C ASP A 65 -3.61 17.30 15.32
N ILE A 66 -2.69 16.32 15.41
CA ILE A 66 -3.08 14.91 15.31
C ILE A 66 -3.83 14.47 16.57
N ALA A 67 -4.83 13.60 16.44
CA ALA A 67 -5.52 12.98 17.56
C ALA A 67 -4.49 12.32 18.51
N PRO A 68 -4.37 12.77 19.78
CA PRO A 68 -3.36 12.25 20.68
C PRO A 68 -3.65 10.81 21.05
N TYR A 69 -2.64 10.09 21.54
CA TYR A 69 -2.77 8.67 21.86
C TYR A 69 -3.85 8.34 22.92
N THR A 70 -4.30 9.35 23.66
CA THR A 70 -5.36 9.29 24.69
C THR A 70 -6.78 9.41 24.12
N SER A 71 -6.95 9.78 22.85
CA SER A 71 -8.26 9.83 22.17
C SER A 71 -8.50 8.58 21.32
N THR A 72 -9.70 8.49 20.75
CA THR A 72 -10.03 7.51 19.72
C THR A 72 -9.32 7.85 18.41
N PHE A 73 -9.10 6.84 17.56
CA PHE A 73 -8.53 6.96 16.23
C PHE A 73 -9.37 7.91 15.36
N ASP A 74 -8.69 8.81 14.65
CA ASP A 74 -9.31 9.72 13.67
C ASP A 74 -8.88 9.32 12.26
N GLY A 75 -9.77 8.60 11.56
CA GLY A 75 -9.55 8.15 10.19
C GLY A 75 -9.50 9.27 9.15
N THR A 76 -9.77 10.53 9.51
CA THR A 76 -9.61 11.67 8.60
C THR A 76 -8.18 12.20 8.56
N GLN A 77 -7.38 11.89 9.58
CA GLN A 77 -6.03 12.40 9.74
C GLN A 77 -4.94 11.41 9.31
N VAL A 78 -5.31 10.15 9.08
CA VAL A 78 -4.38 9.05 8.93
C VAL A 78 -4.77 8.19 7.74
N GLU A 79 -3.80 7.89 6.89
CA GLU A 79 -3.92 6.88 5.84
C GLU A 79 -2.87 5.80 6.03
N VAL A 80 -3.31 4.55 5.94
CA VAL A 80 -2.45 3.37 6.11
C VAL A 80 -2.58 2.51 4.88
N TYR A 81 -1.44 2.13 4.30
CA TYR A 81 -1.34 1.29 3.12
C TYR A 81 -0.40 0.12 3.42
N ALA A 82 -0.71 -1.03 2.84
CA ALA A 82 0.15 -2.20 2.89
C ALA A 82 0.13 -2.87 1.52
N ASP A 83 1.32 -3.30 1.07
CA ASP A 83 1.43 -4.15 -0.11
C ASP A 83 0.67 -5.45 0.14
N ASN A 84 -0.28 -5.77 -0.75
CA ASN A 84 -1.07 -6.98 -0.73
C ASN A 84 -0.81 -7.77 -2.01
N SER A 85 0.45 -8.13 -2.23
CA SER A 85 0.88 -8.90 -3.39
C SER A 85 0.33 -10.33 -3.46
N GLY A 86 -0.53 -10.72 -2.51
CA GLY A 86 -1.41 -11.89 -2.58
C GLY A 86 -0.71 -13.24 -2.50
N THR A 87 0.62 -13.25 -2.52
CA THR A 87 1.43 -14.46 -2.37
C THR A 87 1.81 -14.72 -0.92
N ASP A 88 1.89 -13.69 -0.08
CA ASP A 88 2.02 -13.80 1.37
C ASP A 88 1.18 -12.74 2.10
N GLU A 89 0.77 -13.05 3.33
CA GLU A 89 0.05 -12.12 4.21
C GLU A 89 1.03 -11.32 5.08
N VAL A 90 2.35 -11.48 4.89
CA VAL A 90 3.39 -11.00 5.80
C VAL A 90 3.35 -9.50 5.98
N ILE A 91 3.23 -8.76 4.88
CA ILE A 91 3.20 -7.29 4.90
C ILE A 91 1.87 -6.80 5.49
N MET A 92 0.75 -7.44 5.13
CA MET A 92 -0.57 -7.09 5.68
C MET A 92 -0.64 -7.31 7.20
N ASP A 93 -0.15 -8.44 7.68
CA ASP A 93 -0.12 -8.77 9.11
C ASP A 93 0.88 -7.91 9.88
N SER A 94 2.03 -7.59 9.26
CA SER A 94 2.99 -6.63 9.81
C SER A 94 2.34 -5.26 10.02
N CYS A 95 1.63 -4.77 9.00
CA CYS A 95 0.90 -3.52 9.07
C CYS A 95 -0.15 -3.54 10.18
N ALA A 96 -0.92 -4.64 10.28
CA ALA A 96 -1.89 -4.85 11.35
C ALA A 96 -1.25 -4.79 12.74
N ALA A 97 -0.10 -5.45 12.94
CA ALA A 97 0.63 -5.40 14.21
C ALA A 97 1.19 -4.00 14.52
N ALA A 98 1.73 -3.30 13.52
CA ALA A 98 2.25 -1.94 13.66
C ALA A 98 1.15 -0.95 14.07
N VAL A 99 0.00 -0.95 13.38
CA VAL A 99 -1.11 -0.04 13.73
C VAL A 99 -1.72 -0.39 15.09
N GLN A 100 -1.70 -1.66 15.52
CA GLN A 100 -2.07 -2.05 16.88
C GLN A 100 -1.11 -1.49 17.94
N GLY A 101 0.18 -1.46 17.65
CA GLY A 101 1.19 -0.82 18.49
C GLY A 101 0.98 0.70 18.57
N MET A 102 0.57 1.30 17.45
CA MET A 102 0.45 2.75 17.32
C MET A 102 -0.87 3.31 17.92
N TRP A 103 -2.00 2.65 17.68
CA TRP A 103 -3.33 2.97 18.21
C TRP A 103 -3.84 1.84 19.13
N GLN A 104 -3.21 1.73 20.31
CA GLN A 104 -3.54 0.72 21.31
C GLN A 104 -4.96 0.85 21.86
N ALA A 105 -5.47 -0.25 22.43
CA ALA A 105 -6.82 -0.30 23.00
C ALA A 105 -7.08 0.82 24.03
N THR A 106 -8.27 1.41 23.96
CA THR A 106 -8.70 2.52 24.81
C THR A 106 -10.18 2.38 25.18
N THR A 107 -10.51 2.66 26.44
CA THR A 107 -11.91 2.69 26.89
C THR A 107 -12.68 3.90 26.33
N ALA A 108 -12.01 4.83 25.65
CA ALA A 108 -12.65 5.96 24.98
C ALA A 108 -13.55 5.51 23.81
N GLU A 109 -13.25 4.36 23.20
CA GLU A 109 -14.08 3.77 22.16
C GLU A 109 -15.28 3.04 22.82
N ASN A 110 -16.33 3.81 23.11
CA ASN A 110 -17.52 3.30 23.77
C ASN A 110 -18.81 3.98 23.28
N ILE A 111 -19.94 3.33 23.58
CA ILE A 111 -21.28 3.87 23.37
C ILE A 111 -22.10 3.72 24.64
N THR A 112 -22.89 4.73 24.99
CA THR A 112 -23.89 4.65 26.06
C THR A 112 -25.27 4.37 25.48
N LEU A 113 -25.88 3.27 25.89
CA LEU A 113 -27.19 2.82 25.43
C LEU A 113 -28.33 3.55 26.17
N ALA A 114 -29.55 3.49 25.62
CA ALA A 114 -30.72 4.14 26.19
C ALA A 114 -31.10 3.67 27.62
N ASN A 115 -30.67 2.46 28.01
CA ASN A 115 -30.85 1.93 29.37
C ASN A 115 -29.77 2.39 30.36
N GLY A 116 -28.84 3.25 29.93
CA GLY A 116 -27.75 3.77 30.74
C GLY A 116 -26.51 2.87 30.82
N THR A 117 -26.49 1.71 30.15
CA THR A 117 -25.28 0.87 30.12
C THR A 117 -24.29 1.37 29.08
N THR A 118 -23.01 1.46 29.45
CA THR A 118 -21.91 1.76 28.54
C THR A 118 -21.28 0.47 28.03
N ILE A 119 -21.14 0.37 26.70
CA ILE A 119 -20.46 -0.73 26.02
C ILE A 119 -19.17 -0.17 25.44
N THR A 120 -18.03 -0.77 25.80
CA THR A 120 -16.73 -0.49 25.21
C THR A 120 -16.47 -1.49 24.08
N SER A 121 -15.71 -1.08 23.07
CA SER A 121 -15.27 -2.00 22.00
C SER A 121 -14.58 -3.25 22.57
N PRO A 122 -14.62 -4.39 21.86
CA PRO A 122 -13.98 -5.63 22.29
C PRO A 122 -12.48 -5.51 22.59
N LEU A 123 -11.91 -6.55 23.19
CA LEU A 123 -10.47 -6.64 23.50
C LEU A 123 -9.95 -5.44 24.33
N GLY A 124 -10.79 -4.92 25.24
CA GLY A 124 -10.44 -3.80 26.12
C GLY A 124 -10.52 -2.42 25.45
N GLY A 125 -11.22 -2.31 24.32
CA GLY A 125 -11.36 -1.06 23.57
C GLY A 125 -10.46 -0.97 22.35
N TYR A 126 -10.24 -2.11 21.68
CA TYR A 126 -9.45 -2.18 20.45
C TYR A 126 -9.94 -1.17 19.41
N GLN A 127 -8.99 -0.51 18.75
CA GLN A 127 -9.25 0.52 17.74
C GLN A 127 -9.09 -0.07 16.35
N TYR A 128 -10.14 0.00 15.53
CA TYR A 128 -10.15 -0.56 14.18
C TYR A 128 -9.58 0.46 13.19
N VAL A 129 -8.26 0.42 12.97
CA VAL A 129 -7.56 1.25 11.98
C VAL A 129 -7.73 0.62 10.59
N PRO A 130 -8.33 1.31 9.61
CA PRO A 130 -8.45 0.80 8.26
C PRO A 130 -7.08 0.70 7.57
N ILE A 131 -6.81 -0.44 6.94
CA ILE A 131 -5.61 -0.67 6.12
C ILE A 131 -6.06 -0.76 4.67
N ASN A 132 -5.51 0.10 3.82
CA ASN A 132 -5.71 0.03 2.37
C ASN A 132 -4.76 -1.03 1.81
N ALA A 133 -5.29 -2.22 1.55
CA ALA A 133 -4.57 -3.29 0.87
C ALA A 133 -4.36 -2.93 -0.60
N VAL A 134 -3.10 -2.79 -1.02
CA VAL A 134 -2.74 -2.43 -2.39
C VAL A 134 -2.52 -3.71 -3.19
N ASP A 135 -3.47 -4.03 -4.06
CA ASP A 135 -3.41 -5.21 -4.94
C ASP A 135 -2.59 -4.87 -6.20
N PRO A 136 -1.41 -5.49 -6.40
CA PRO A 136 -0.52 -5.15 -7.51
C PRO A 136 -1.01 -5.58 -8.89
N ASP A 137 -2.09 -6.37 -8.98
CA ASP A 137 -2.71 -6.65 -10.27
C ASP A 137 -3.53 -5.46 -10.80
N THR A 138 -3.82 -4.48 -9.94
CA THR A 138 -4.57 -3.27 -10.30
C THR A 138 -3.87 -1.96 -9.92
N ASP A 139 -3.01 -1.98 -8.90
CA ASP A 139 -2.27 -0.84 -8.38
C ASP A 139 -0.82 -1.23 -8.04
N LEU A 140 0.12 -0.78 -8.88
CA LEU A 140 1.54 -1.12 -8.79
C LEU A 140 2.33 -0.23 -7.81
N SER A 141 1.65 0.64 -7.05
CA SER A 141 2.30 1.66 -6.24
C SER A 141 3.25 1.08 -5.19
N LEU A 142 2.95 -0.09 -4.61
CA LEU A 142 3.78 -0.73 -3.58
C LEU A 142 4.57 -1.96 -4.07
N GLU A 143 4.26 -2.52 -5.24
CA GLU A 143 4.99 -3.64 -5.84
C GLU A 143 5.15 -3.47 -7.36
N GLY A 144 6.10 -2.63 -7.74
CA GLY A 144 6.36 -2.25 -9.13
C GLY A 144 7.43 -3.07 -9.84
N THR A 145 7.97 -4.14 -9.23
CA THR A 145 9.22 -4.78 -9.71
C THR A 145 8.98 -6.07 -10.50
N THR A 146 8.00 -6.88 -10.10
CA THR A 146 7.68 -8.14 -10.79
C THR A 146 6.90 -7.89 -12.08
N ASP A 147 7.01 -8.82 -13.03
CA ASP A 147 6.40 -8.75 -14.37
C ASP A 147 6.79 -7.50 -15.19
N CYS A 148 7.90 -6.86 -14.82
CA CYS A 148 8.46 -5.72 -15.50
C CYS A 148 9.63 -6.15 -16.41
N THR A 149 9.37 -6.34 -17.70
CA THR A 149 10.39 -6.80 -18.67
C THR A 149 11.65 -5.91 -18.67
N ALA A 150 11.49 -4.59 -18.62
CA ALA A 150 12.61 -3.66 -18.58
C ALA A 150 13.47 -3.82 -17.30
N PHE A 151 12.84 -4.13 -16.16
CA PHE A 151 13.55 -4.40 -14.91
C PHE A 151 14.34 -5.72 -15.00
N SER A 152 13.72 -6.80 -15.47
CA SER A 152 14.40 -8.09 -15.66
C SER A 152 15.58 -7.99 -16.64
N GLN A 153 15.44 -7.27 -17.75
CA GLN A 153 16.55 -7.02 -18.69
C GLN A 153 17.70 -6.23 -18.06
N ARG A 154 17.38 -5.29 -17.17
CA ARG A 154 18.37 -4.52 -16.43
C ARG A 154 19.09 -5.38 -15.39
N THR A 155 18.39 -6.27 -14.70
CA THR A 155 18.98 -7.30 -13.83
C THR A 155 19.91 -8.24 -14.61
N GLU A 156 19.47 -8.75 -15.76
CA GLU A 156 20.31 -9.57 -16.65
C GLU A 156 21.57 -8.80 -17.11
N SER A 157 21.43 -7.51 -17.43
CA SER A 157 22.56 -6.65 -17.80
C SER A 157 23.55 -6.47 -16.64
N PHE A 158 23.05 -6.40 -15.40
CA PHE A 158 23.89 -6.38 -14.20
C PHE A 158 24.65 -7.69 -14.03
N TYR A 159 24.00 -8.85 -14.16
CA TYR A 159 24.65 -10.16 -14.05
C TYR A 159 25.71 -10.38 -15.13
N ASN A 160 25.52 -9.81 -16.32
CA ASN A 160 26.48 -9.85 -17.42
C ASN A 160 27.58 -8.76 -17.34
N SER A 161 27.59 -7.92 -16.29
CA SER A 161 28.54 -6.82 -16.16
C SER A 161 29.93 -7.26 -15.66
N SER A 162 30.96 -6.46 -15.96
CA SER A 162 32.32 -6.71 -15.44
C SER A 162 32.37 -6.64 -13.91
N MET A 163 31.60 -5.72 -13.30
CA MET A 163 31.54 -5.58 -11.85
C MET A 163 30.98 -6.84 -11.18
N PHE A 164 29.96 -7.45 -11.78
CA PHE A 164 29.42 -8.71 -11.29
C PHE A 164 30.40 -9.86 -11.45
N ALA A 165 31.03 -9.99 -12.61
CA ALA A 165 32.06 -11.00 -12.84
C ALA A 165 33.26 -10.87 -11.87
N GLU A 166 33.68 -9.64 -11.57
CA GLU A 166 34.71 -9.36 -10.57
C GLU A 166 34.27 -9.76 -9.17
N LYS A 167 33.05 -9.37 -8.75
CA LYS A 167 32.52 -9.75 -7.44
C LYS A 167 32.38 -11.26 -7.30
N ALA A 168 31.87 -11.94 -8.33
CA ALA A 168 31.74 -13.41 -8.35
C ALA A 168 33.08 -14.10 -8.18
N LYS A 169 34.13 -13.59 -8.84
CA LYS A 169 35.50 -14.10 -8.69
C LYS A 169 36.06 -13.84 -7.29
N GLU A 170 35.81 -12.66 -6.72
CA GLU A 170 36.23 -12.31 -5.36
C GLU A 170 35.55 -13.19 -4.31
N SER A 171 34.26 -13.52 -4.51
CA SER A 171 33.46 -14.30 -3.56
C SER A 171 33.49 -15.81 -3.79
N ALA A 172 34.08 -16.29 -4.89
CA ALA A 172 34.01 -17.70 -5.31
C ALA A 172 34.42 -18.68 -4.20
N ALA A 173 35.55 -18.42 -3.53
CA ALA A 173 36.02 -19.30 -2.45
C ALA A 173 35.04 -19.42 -1.29
N PHE A 174 34.34 -18.33 -0.94
CA PHE A 174 33.31 -18.36 0.08
C PHE A 174 32.06 -19.10 -0.41
N LEU A 175 31.58 -18.81 -1.61
CA LEU A 175 30.40 -19.43 -2.20
C LEU A 175 30.54 -20.96 -2.35
N ASP A 176 31.72 -21.43 -2.76
CA ASP A 176 32.03 -22.85 -2.91
C ASP A 176 31.93 -23.63 -1.59
N GLU A 177 32.07 -22.94 -0.44
CA GLU A 177 31.95 -23.53 0.89
C GLU A 177 30.51 -23.57 1.42
N LEU A 178 29.55 -22.93 0.74
CA LEU A 178 28.19 -22.73 1.27
C LEU A 178 27.22 -23.90 1.08
N SER A 179 27.51 -24.84 0.18
CA SER A 179 26.57 -25.95 -0.12
C SER A 179 26.01 -26.68 1.11
N PRO A 180 26.77 -26.94 2.19
CA PRO A 180 26.26 -27.59 3.40
C PRO A 180 25.26 -26.73 4.21
N TYR A 181 25.23 -25.42 3.98
CA TYR A 181 24.54 -24.45 4.83
C TYR A 181 23.30 -23.83 4.17
N VAL A 182 23.06 -24.09 2.89
CA VAL A 182 22.04 -23.36 2.10
C VAL A 182 20.81 -24.20 1.71
N GLY A 183 20.63 -25.37 2.33
CA GLY A 183 19.42 -26.18 2.12
C GLY A 183 19.23 -26.65 0.68
N GLY A 184 20.31 -26.87 -0.07
CA GLY A 184 20.26 -27.30 -1.47
C GLY A 184 20.04 -26.18 -2.49
N ARG A 185 20.03 -24.91 -2.07
CA ARG A 185 20.01 -23.76 -2.98
C ARG A 185 21.28 -23.68 -3.83
N SER A 186 21.14 -23.05 -5.00
CA SER A 186 22.29 -22.67 -5.81
C SER A 186 23.22 -21.74 -5.03
N VAL A 187 24.53 -21.98 -5.12
CA VAL A 187 25.57 -21.13 -4.48
C VAL A 187 26.11 -20.04 -5.41
N GLU A 188 25.48 -19.84 -6.57
CA GLU A 188 25.84 -18.78 -7.51
C GLU A 188 25.59 -17.39 -6.91
N LEU A 189 26.43 -16.41 -7.27
CA LEU A 189 26.29 -15.03 -6.77
C LEU A 189 24.94 -14.38 -7.17
N SER A 190 24.34 -14.79 -8.29
CA SER A 190 23.02 -14.29 -8.68
C SER A 190 21.91 -14.76 -7.74
N ASN A 191 22.15 -15.85 -7.01
CA ASN A 191 21.21 -16.41 -6.04
C ASN A 191 21.50 -15.93 -4.60
N MET A 192 22.36 -14.93 -4.42
CA MET A 192 22.89 -14.54 -3.12
C MET A 192 21.82 -14.09 -2.13
N TRP A 193 20.73 -13.47 -2.61
CA TRP A 193 19.60 -13.13 -1.75
C TRP A 193 18.99 -14.38 -1.08
N ASN A 194 18.69 -15.43 -1.85
CA ASN A 194 18.12 -16.67 -1.32
C ASN A 194 19.08 -17.41 -0.40
N ILE A 195 20.39 -17.35 -0.68
CA ILE A 195 21.43 -17.90 0.18
C ILE A 195 21.38 -17.20 1.55
N TYR A 196 21.42 -15.87 1.56
CA TYR A 196 21.38 -15.11 2.80
C TYR A 196 20.06 -15.31 3.55
N ASP A 197 18.91 -15.22 2.86
CA ASP A 197 17.59 -15.38 3.48
C ASP A 197 17.49 -16.72 4.20
N TYR A 198 17.89 -17.82 3.55
CA TYR A 198 17.90 -19.14 4.16
C TYR A 198 18.81 -19.19 5.39
N MET A 199 20.07 -18.75 5.25
CA MET A 199 21.02 -18.77 6.35
C MET A 199 20.54 -17.92 7.53
N ASN A 200 19.92 -16.77 7.26
CA ASN A 200 19.38 -15.87 8.28
C ASN A 200 18.19 -16.51 9.00
N VAL A 201 17.18 -16.98 8.26
CA VAL A 201 15.99 -17.63 8.85
C VAL A 201 16.39 -18.86 9.66
N GLN A 202 17.29 -19.71 9.15
CA GLN A 202 17.77 -20.87 9.91
C GLN A 202 18.56 -20.45 11.15
N SER A 203 19.36 -19.38 11.09
CA SER A 203 20.09 -18.86 12.26
C SER A 203 19.16 -18.29 13.34
N VAL A 204 17.99 -17.76 12.96
CA VAL A 204 17.00 -17.23 13.89
C VAL A 204 16.13 -18.35 14.48
N HIS A 205 15.65 -19.27 13.64
CA HIS A 205 14.55 -20.18 13.98
C HIS A 205 14.97 -21.63 14.23
N ASN A 206 16.15 -22.05 13.78
CA ASN A 206 16.63 -23.43 13.93
C ASN A 206 17.76 -23.53 14.95
N ALA A 207 17.42 -23.93 16.17
CA ALA A 207 18.36 -24.06 17.28
C ALA A 207 19.55 -25.03 17.03
N THR A 208 19.46 -25.90 16.02
CA THR A 208 20.53 -26.84 15.67
C THR A 208 21.39 -26.37 14.50
N TYR A 209 20.98 -25.29 13.83
CA TYR A 209 21.72 -24.72 12.72
C TYR A 209 22.96 -24.01 13.24
N THR A 210 24.12 -24.46 12.79
CA THR A 210 25.43 -23.92 13.22
C THR A 210 26.20 -23.48 12.00
N LEU A 211 26.64 -22.22 12.01
CA LEU A 211 27.46 -21.63 10.97
C LEU A 211 28.90 -21.42 11.47
N PRO A 212 29.91 -21.56 10.58
CA PRO A 212 31.23 -21.01 10.85
C PRO A 212 31.15 -19.51 11.13
N ALA A 213 32.07 -19.01 11.96
CA ALA A 213 32.13 -17.59 12.29
C ALA A 213 32.23 -16.72 11.03
N ALA A 214 31.56 -15.57 11.03
CA ALA A 214 31.48 -14.61 9.94
C ALA A 214 30.78 -15.08 8.64
N TYR A 215 30.32 -16.33 8.52
CA TYR A 215 29.64 -16.78 7.29
C TYR A 215 28.32 -16.04 7.07
N LEU A 216 27.51 -15.85 8.12
CA LEU A 216 26.26 -15.11 8.00
C LEU A 216 26.51 -13.65 7.62
N GLU A 217 27.53 -13.02 8.19
CA GLU A 217 27.92 -11.63 7.89
C GLU A 217 28.45 -11.47 6.45
N GLN A 218 29.24 -12.43 5.96
CA GLN A 218 29.70 -12.45 4.58
C GLN A 218 28.55 -12.65 3.60
N ALA A 219 27.62 -13.56 3.92
CA ALA A 219 26.40 -13.76 3.13
C ALA A 219 25.54 -12.48 3.11
N PHE A 220 25.33 -11.85 4.26
CA PHE A 220 24.63 -10.56 4.37
C PHE A 220 25.28 -9.49 3.51
N THR A 221 26.62 -9.38 3.56
CA THR A 221 27.37 -8.37 2.81
C THR A 221 27.23 -8.57 1.30
N LEU A 222 27.34 -9.82 0.83
CA LEU A 222 27.19 -10.14 -0.60
C LEU A 222 25.74 -9.96 -1.07
N ALA A 223 24.74 -10.38 -0.27
CA ALA A 223 23.33 -10.16 -0.57
C ALA A 223 23.01 -8.66 -0.60
N SER A 224 23.50 -7.89 0.36
CA SER A 224 23.38 -6.44 0.39
C SER A 224 23.95 -5.77 -0.84
N TRP A 225 25.17 -6.15 -1.24
CA TRP A 225 25.79 -5.65 -2.47
C TRP A 225 24.98 -6.04 -3.71
N HIS A 226 24.50 -7.28 -3.78
CA HIS A 226 23.68 -7.78 -4.88
C HIS A 226 22.40 -6.98 -5.02
N GLU A 227 21.60 -6.92 -3.95
CA GLU A 227 20.30 -6.27 -3.93
C GLU A 227 20.39 -4.77 -4.14
N TYR A 228 21.40 -4.11 -3.58
CA TYR A 228 21.64 -2.69 -3.84
C TYR A 228 21.88 -2.44 -5.33
N ASN A 229 22.70 -3.27 -5.98
CA ASN A 229 22.95 -3.14 -7.42
C ASN A 229 21.76 -3.61 -8.26
N VAL A 230 20.76 -4.30 -7.71
CA VAL A 230 19.51 -4.61 -8.42
C VAL A 230 18.48 -3.48 -8.28
N PHE A 231 18.30 -2.94 -7.08
CA PHE A 231 17.27 -1.95 -6.74
C PHE A 231 17.78 -0.51 -6.62
N SER A 232 18.82 -0.16 -7.38
CA SER A 232 19.30 1.20 -7.52
C SER A 232 19.69 1.54 -8.95
N ASP A 233 19.64 2.81 -9.31
CA ASP A 233 20.15 3.30 -10.59
C ASP A 233 20.85 4.64 -10.42
N SER A 234 21.93 4.84 -11.16
CA SER A 234 22.63 6.12 -11.27
C SER A 234 21.74 7.22 -11.86
N SER A 235 20.83 6.85 -12.76
CA SER A 235 19.81 7.74 -13.29
C SER A 235 18.62 7.77 -12.35
N PHE A 236 18.16 8.97 -12.01
CA PHE A 236 16.98 9.16 -11.16
C PHE A 236 15.72 8.46 -11.69
N THR A 237 15.57 8.46 -13.02
CA THR A 237 14.47 7.82 -13.77
C THR A 237 14.81 6.42 -14.27
N GLY A 238 15.98 5.88 -13.92
CA GLY A 238 16.39 4.54 -14.33
C GLY A 238 15.54 3.46 -13.68
N VAL A 239 15.26 2.39 -14.42
CA VAL A 239 14.35 1.31 -13.99
C VAL A 239 14.87 0.55 -12.75
N GLY A 240 16.16 0.65 -12.42
CA GLY A 240 16.69 0.11 -11.16
C GLY A 240 16.07 0.77 -9.92
N ASN A 241 15.57 2.01 -10.02
CA ASN A 241 14.89 2.69 -8.93
C ASN A 241 13.36 2.45 -8.91
N ILE A 242 12.84 1.53 -9.74
CA ILE A 242 11.40 1.40 -9.99
C ILE A 242 10.59 1.14 -8.72
N ALA A 243 11.15 0.40 -7.75
CA ALA A 243 10.47 0.05 -6.50
C ALA A 243 10.04 1.29 -5.69
N PHE A 244 10.82 2.38 -5.71
CA PHE A 244 10.40 3.63 -5.10
C PHE A 244 9.72 4.57 -6.10
N GLN A 245 10.04 4.50 -7.40
CA GLN A 245 9.37 5.33 -8.42
C GLN A 245 7.87 5.10 -8.51
N THR A 246 7.39 3.88 -8.28
CA THR A 246 5.96 3.57 -8.21
C THR A 246 5.31 4.02 -6.90
N MET A 247 6.07 4.11 -5.80
CA MET A 247 5.60 4.66 -4.52
C MET A 247 5.54 6.19 -4.50
N LEU A 248 6.35 6.86 -5.33
CA LEU A 248 6.47 8.31 -5.36
C LEU A 248 5.13 9.06 -5.46
N PRO A 249 4.17 8.69 -6.32
CA PRO A 249 2.88 9.38 -6.38
C PRO A 249 2.18 9.48 -5.02
N GLY A 250 2.16 8.39 -4.25
CA GLY A 250 1.56 8.35 -2.91
C GLY A 250 2.33 9.21 -1.90
N VAL A 251 3.66 9.11 -1.90
CA VAL A 251 4.53 9.91 -1.02
C VAL A 251 4.43 11.41 -1.31
N LEU A 252 4.51 11.80 -2.58
CA LEU A 252 4.43 13.19 -3.02
C LEU A 252 3.04 13.79 -2.73
N SER A 253 1.96 13.03 -3.00
CA SER A 253 0.59 13.42 -2.65
C SER A 253 0.44 13.63 -1.14
N SER A 254 0.97 12.71 -0.33
CA SER A 254 0.94 12.82 1.14
C SER A 254 1.62 14.10 1.62
N PHE A 255 2.79 14.44 1.08
CA PHE A 255 3.46 15.70 1.43
C PHE A 255 2.65 16.94 1.05
N GLN A 256 2.08 16.95 -0.16
CA GLN A 256 1.26 18.08 -0.64
C GLN A 256 0.01 18.26 0.22
N ARG A 257 -0.64 17.16 0.61
CA ARG A 257 -1.81 17.16 1.50
C ARG A 257 -1.47 17.63 2.91
N ILE A 258 -0.42 17.07 3.52
CA ILE A 258 0.05 17.49 4.86
C ILE A 258 0.43 18.99 4.88
N ALA A 259 1.06 19.48 3.81
CA ALA A 259 1.41 20.90 3.69
C ALA A 259 0.19 21.82 3.46
N ASN A 260 -0.93 21.28 2.99
CA ASN A 260 -2.15 22.02 2.77
C ASN A 260 -2.98 22.08 4.07
N SER A 261 -2.97 23.22 4.76
CA SER A 261 -3.74 23.44 6.00
C SER A 261 -5.26 23.18 5.92
N SER A 262 -5.85 23.08 4.72
CA SER A 262 -7.27 22.74 4.52
C SER A 262 -7.53 21.23 4.38
N ASP A 263 -6.48 20.42 4.22
CA ASP A 263 -6.56 18.95 4.19
C ASP A 263 -6.28 18.41 5.61
N PRO A 264 -7.11 17.49 6.14
CA PRO A 264 -6.92 16.98 7.49
C PRO A 264 -5.76 15.99 7.63
N LEU A 265 -5.18 15.48 6.54
CA LEU A 265 -4.14 14.45 6.59
C LEU A 265 -2.92 14.92 7.41
N LYS A 266 -2.53 14.10 8.40
CA LYS A 266 -1.37 14.31 9.27
C LYS A 266 -0.33 13.21 9.12
N LEU A 267 -0.75 11.98 8.79
CA LEU A 267 0.15 10.84 8.74
C LEU A 267 -0.23 9.87 7.63
N SER A 268 0.75 9.51 6.81
CA SER A 268 0.65 8.40 5.87
C SER A 268 1.62 7.31 6.24
N TYR A 269 1.15 6.07 6.34
CA TYR A 269 1.94 4.89 6.68
C TYR A 269 1.92 3.89 5.52
N TYR A 270 3.09 3.38 5.14
CA TYR A 270 3.27 2.40 4.09
C TYR A 270 4.06 1.20 4.63
N GLU A 271 3.42 0.04 4.69
CA GLU A 271 4.08 -1.25 4.98
C GLU A 271 4.50 -1.91 3.66
N VAL A 272 5.78 -2.21 3.51
CA VAL A 272 6.38 -2.68 2.25
C VAL A 272 7.50 -3.70 2.47
N SER A 273 8.05 -4.23 1.38
CA SER A 273 9.28 -5.03 1.39
C SER A 273 10.55 -4.17 1.55
N TYR A 274 11.73 -4.79 1.53
CA TYR A 274 13.01 -4.06 1.59
C TYR A 274 13.34 -3.30 0.28
N LYS A 275 12.71 -3.67 -0.86
CA LYS A 275 13.09 -3.17 -2.18
C LYS A 275 12.96 -1.64 -2.30
N PRO A 276 11.87 -1.00 -1.85
CA PRO A 276 11.75 0.45 -1.91
C PRO A 276 12.77 1.20 -1.06
N PHE A 277 13.25 0.62 0.04
CA PHE A 277 14.30 1.24 0.87
C PHE A 277 15.58 1.43 0.07
N MET A 278 16.01 0.45 -0.71
CA MET A 278 17.21 0.53 -1.56
C MET A 278 17.11 1.67 -2.57
N SER A 279 15.99 1.73 -3.29
CA SER A 279 15.73 2.74 -4.31
C SER A 279 15.66 4.13 -3.68
N LEU A 280 14.94 4.26 -2.56
CA LEU A 280 14.80 5.52 -1.83
C LEU A 280 16.14 6.01 -1.29
N PHE A 281 16.95 5.14 -0.66
CA PHE A 281 18.24 5.53 -0.12
C PHE A 281 19.19 6.04 -1.19
N ASN A 282 19.23 5.35 -2.34
CA ASN A 282 20.01 5.77 -3.49
C ASN A 282 19.52 7.12 -4.04
N MET A 283 18.21 7.27 -4.26
CA MET A 283 17.62 8.50 -4.80
C MET A 283 17.75 9.70 -3.86
N THR A 284 17.66 9.50 -2.54
CA THR A 284 17.82 10.59 -1.56
C THR A 284 19.28 10.89 -1.23
N GLY A 285 20.20 10.00 -1.65
CA GLY A 285 21.63 10.09 -1.39
C GLY A 285 22.03 9.93 0.08
N VAL A 286 21.13 9.45 0.94
CA VAL A 286 21.42 9.20 2.37
C VAL A 286 22.47 8.12 2.57
N ASN A 287 22.74 7.29 1.54
CA ASN A 287 23.88 6.37 1.57
C ASN A 287 25.21 7.11 1.74
N ASN A 288 25.36 8.27 1.11
CA ASN A 288 26.55 9.12 1.24
C ASN A 288 26.63 9.82 2.61
N ALA A 289 25.53 9.84 3.36
CA ALA A 289 25.41 10.43 4.69
C ALA A 289 25.54 9.40 5.83
N GLY A 290 25.84 8.14 5.51
CA GLY A 290 26.13 7.10 6.50
C GLY A 290 25.07 6.01 6.64
N VAL A 291 23.99 6.01 5.85
CA VAL A 291 23.09 4.85 5.76
C VAL A 291 23.78 3.78 4.90
N PRO A 292 24.04 2.56 5.40
CA PRO A 292 24.67 1.53 4.59
C PRO A 292 23.85 1.22 3.33
N ALA A 293 24.52 1.00 2.20
CA ALA A 293 23.93 0.47 0.98
C ALA A 293 23.70 -1.04 1.14
N ALA A 294 22.81 -1.40 2.06
CA ALA A 294 22.63 -2.76 2.55
C ALA A 294 21.16 -3.09 2.80
N LEU A 295 20.88 -4.39 2.92
CA LEU A 295 19.57 -4.88 3.33
C LEU A 295 19.22 -4.28 4.69
N VAL A 296 18.05 -3.66 4.77
CA VAL A 296 17.52 -3.16 6.04
C VAL A 296 16.97 -4.32 6.83
N ASP A 297 17.05 -4.29 8.17
CA ASP A 297 16.57 -5.37 9.04
C ASP A 297 15.03 -5.43 9.10
N TYR A 298 14.46 -6.51 9.61
CA TYR A 298 13.01 -6.61 9.85
C TYR A 298 12.52 -5.50 10.79
N ALA A 299 11.31 -4.97 10.58
CA ALA A 299 10.76 -3.81 11.30
C ALA A 299 11.64 -2.54 11.22
N SER A 300 12.39 -2.39 10.12
CA SER A 300 13.07 -1.14 9.78
C SER A 300 12.07 -0.09 9.33
N SER A 301 12.36 1.18 9.62
CA SER A 301 11.45 2.26 9.27
C SER A 301 12.17 3.53 8.87
N ILE A 302 11.67 4.16 7.81
CA ILE A 302 11.98 5.52 7.39
C ILE A 302 10.85 6.43 7.86
N VAL A 303 11.21 7.59 8.41
CA VAL A 303 10.25 8.67 8.65
C VAL A 303 10.70 9.93 7.93
N LEU A 304 9.82 10.43 7.06
CA LEU A 304 9.94 11.71 6.38
C LEU A 304 9.02 12.70 7.09
N GLU A 305 9.54 13.42 8.08
CA GLU A 305 8.76 14.43 8.79
C GLU A 305 8.56 15.66 7.89
N VAL A 306 7.33 16.16 7.82
CA VAL A 306 7.01 17.48 7.26
C VAL A 306 7.02 18.48 8.40
N ARG A 307 7.93 19.45 8.32
CA ARG A 307 8.19 20.42 9.39
C ARG A 307 7.88 21.84 8.94
N GLN A 308 7.19 22.59 9.79
CA GLN A 308 6.89 24.00 9.56
C GLN A 308 7.68 24.87 10.53
N SER A 309 8.38 25.87 10.03
CA SER A 309 8.95 26.93 10.87
C SER A 309 7.95 28.07 11.01
N GLU A 310 7.84 28.69 12.18
CA GLU A 310 7.03 29.92 12.34
C GLU A 310 7.55 31.07 11.45
N SER A 311 8.83 31.04 11.09
CA SER A 311 9.49 32.09 10.33
C SER A 311 9.45 31.90 8.81
N SER A 312 8.84 30.83 8.31
CA SER A 312 8.81 30.46 6.89
C SER A 312 7.44 29.91 6.54
N THR A 313 6.95 30.19 5.34
CA THR A 313 5.77 29.50 4.80
C THR A 313 6.14 28.20 4.09
N GLU A 314 7.40 28.01 3.73
CA GLU A 314 7.90 26.82 3.06
C GLU A 314 8.14 25.70 4.08
N PRO A 315 7.44 24.54 3.96
CA PRO A 315 7.72 23.37 4.77
C PRO A 315 9.07 22.74 4.43
N LEU A 316 9.64 22.03 5.39
CA LEU A 316 10.87 21.27 5.25
C LEU A 316 10.63 19.78 5.45
N ILE A 317 11.38 18.93 4.76
CA ILE A 317 11.34 17.48 4.86
C ILE A 317 12.59 17.02 5.60
N ARG A 318 12.40 16.33 6.73
CA ARG A 318 13.47 15.70 7.50
C ARG A 318 13.45 14.19 7.27
N PHE A 319 14.60 13.65 6.89
CA PHE A 319 14.80 12.21 6.77
C PHE A 319 15.28 11.60 8.08
N GLN A 320 14.63 10.54 8.53
CA GLN A 320 15.04 9.72 9.65
C GLN A 320 14.95 8.24 9.31
N PHE A 321 15.84 7.44 9.87
CA PHE A 321 15.86 5.99 9.66
C PHE A 321 16.20 5.26 10.96
N LYS A 322 15.56 4.10 11.13
CA LYS A 322 15.79 3.11 12.19
C LYS A 322 15.91 1.74 11.53
N ASN A 323 17.02 1.04 11.75
CA ASN A 323 17.29 -0.25 11.13
C ASN A 323 16.89 -1.40 12.07
N GLY A 324 15.64 -1.83 11.95
CA GLY A 324 15.05 -2.94 12.69
C GLY A 324 15.07 -2.79 14.22
N SER A 325 14.67 -3.84 14.92
CA SER A 325 14.48 -3.80 16.39
C SER A 325 15.76 -3.64 17.21
N ALA A 326 16.95 -3.82 16.62
CA ALA A 326 18.23 -3.59 17.30
C ALA A 326 18.47 -2.10 17.58
N ASP A 327 17.99 -1.21 16.70
CA ASP A 327 18.08 0.23 16.89
C ASP A 327 17.02 0.74 17.86
N ALA A 328 17.40 1.39 18.95
CA ALA A 328 16.43 1.87 19.94
C ALA A 328 15.63 3.11 19.48
N ASN A 329 16.21 3.94 18.59
CA ASN A 329 15.66 5.23 18.20
C ASN A 329 15.90 5.51 16.71
N PHE A 330 15.13 6.45 16.16
CA PHE A 330 15.38 7.00 14.83
C PHE A 330 16.61 7.91 14.80
N THR A 331 17.43 7.75 13.77
CA THR A 331 18.59 8.61 13.50
C THR A 331 18.29 9.50 12.30
N ARG A 332 18.62 10.80 12.42
CA ARG A 332 18.48 11.76 11.32
C ARG A 332 19.65 11.64 10.36
N TYR A 333 19.35 11.61 9.05
CA TYR A 333 20.36 11.64 7.99
C TYR A 333 20.13 12.84 7.07
N SER A 334 21.23 13.40 6.57
CA SER A 334 21.17 14.46 5.56
C SER A 334 20.90 13.86 4.18
N MET A 335 19.96 14.44 3.45
CA MET A 335 19.74 14.10 2.04
C MET A 335 20.68 14.89 1.14
N SER A 336 21.06 14.29 0.00
CA SER A 336 21.85 14.93 -1.05
C SER A 336 21.55 14.30 -2.41
N PHE A 337 20.91 15.04 -3.30
CA PHE A 337 20.46 14.57 -4.61
C PHE A 337 20.49 15.71 -5.65
N SER A 338 20.10 15.44 -6.90
CA SER A 338 20.11 16.46 -7.95
C SER A 338 19.25 17.67 -7.56
N GLY A 339 19.86 18.86 -7.49
CA GLY A 339 19.18 20.08 -7.04
C GLY A 339 19.24 20.34 -5.52
N TRP A 340 19.80 19.43 -4.72
CA TRP A 340 19.97 19.60 -3.28
C TRP A 340 21.26 18.98 -2.74
N ASN A 341 22.14 19.78 -2.14
CA ASN A 341 23.43 19.30 -1.60
C ASN A 341 23.56 19.47 -0.07
N GLY A 342 22.48 19.83 0.62
CA GLY A 342 22.48 20.03 2.08
C GLY A 342 23.22 21.29 2.57
N ALA A 343 23.69 22.18 1.69
CA ALA A 343 24.49 23.34 2.09
C ALA A 343 23.71 24.35 2.97
N SER A 344 22.39 24.38 2.87
CA SER A 344 21.50 25.26 3.66
C SER A 344 20.87 24.57 4.87
N GLY A 345 21.24 23.33 5.17
CA GLY A 345 20.72 22.55 6.29
C GLY A 345 20.51 21.07 5.93
N ALA A 346 20.25 20.23 6.93
CA ALA A 346 19.99 18.81 6.71
C ALA A 346 18.52 18.49 6.35
N ASP A 347 17.59 19.45 6.57
CA ASP A 347 16.19 19.32 6.12
C ASP A 347 16.02 19.99 4.75
N VAL A 348 15.26 19.35 3.86
CA VAL A 348 15.07 19.76 2.46
C VAL A 348 13.80 20.60 2.31
N PRO A 349 13.79 21.77 1.65
CA PRO A 349 12.55 22.46 1.30
C PRO A 349 11.61 21.57 0.49
N LEU A 350 10.33 21.52 0.85
CA LEU A 350 9.34 20.66 0.20
C LEU A 350 9.33 20.86 -1.32
N SER A 351 9.31 22.11 -1.79
CA SER A 351 9.37 22.46 -3.21
C SER A 351 10.60 21.90 -3.92
N THR A 352 11.75 21.85 -3.23
CA THR A 352 13.00 21.28 -3.77
C THR A 352 12.88 19.76 -3.89
N PHE A 353 12.30 19.10 -2.90
CA PHE A 353 12.01 17.66 -2.96
C PHE A 353 11.04 17.34 -4.11
N LEU A 354 9.90 18.03 -4.18
CA LEU A 354 8.90 17.82 -5.24
C LEU A 354 9.52 18.01 -6.63
N THR A 355 10.27 19.09 -6.85
CA THR A 355 10.92 19.38 -8.14
C THR A 355 11.88 18.27 -8.58
N ALA A 356 12.61 17.66 -7.65
CA ALA A 356 13.54 16.60 -7.96
C ALA A 356 12.86 15.25 -8.22
N PHE A 357 11.80 14.92 -7.47
CA PHE A 357 11.21 13.59 -7.46
C PHE A 357 9.96 13.43 -8.35
N GLU A 358 9.18 14.48 -8.58
CA GLU A 358 8.00 14.42 -9.49
C GLU A 358 8.34 13.87 -10.89
N PRO A 359 9.45 14.25 -11.55
CA PRO A 359 9.78 13.73 -12.88
C PRO A 359 10.12 12.23 -12.92
N ALA A 360 10.47 11.63 -11.78
CA ALA A 360 10.78 10.20 -11.67
C ALA A 360 9.57 9.36 -11.26
N ALA A 361 8.45 9.98 -10.89
CA ALA A 361 7.26 9.26 -10.47
C ALA A 361 6.61 8.49 -11.63
N ILE A 362 6.27 7.23 -11.38
CA ILE A 362 5.42 6.42 -12.26
C ILE A 362 3.98 6.54 -11.74
N ASN A 363 3.22 7.43 -12.37
CA ASN A 363 1.95 7.94 -11.80
C ASN A 363 0.73 7.04 -12.05
N THR A 364 0.82 6.12 -13.01
CA THR A 364 -0.32 5.30 -13.41
C THR A 364 0.14 3.92 -13.85
N THR A 365 -0.76 2.93 -13.75
CA THR A 365 -0.59 1.60 -14.34
C THR A 365 -0.19 1.70 -15.81
N LEU A 366 -0.84 2.57 -16.60
CA LEU A 366 -0.48 2.78 -18.02
C LEU A 366 0.97 3.24 -18.20
N GLN A 367 1.44 4.19 -17.36
CA GLN A 367 2.82 4.64 -17.42
C GLN A 367 3.78 3.51 -17.06
N TRP A 368 3.47 2.72 -16.03
CA TRP A 368 4.26 1.54 -15.65
C TRP A 368 4.34 0.53 -16.81
N CYS A 369 3.22 0.21 -17.46
CA CYS A 369 3.19 -0.70 -18.61
C CYS A 369 4.15 -0.26 -19.72
N ASN A 370 4.19 1.04 -20.00
CA ASN A 370 5.08 1.61 -21.00
C ASN A 370 6.55 1.57 -20.57
N VAL A 371 6.86 1.89 -19.31
CA VAL A 371 8.22 1.82 -18.75
C VAL A 371 8.73 0.38 -18.77
N CYS A 372 7.88 -0.56 -18.36
CA CYS A 372 8.22 -1.97 -18.22
C CYS A 372 8.15 -2.76 -19.52
N GLY A 373 7.52 -2.23 -20.58
CA GLY A 373 7.25 -2.99 -21.80
C GLY A 373 6.29 -4.17 -21.56
N GLN A 374 5.35 -4.02 -20.62
CA GLN A 374 4.34 -5.03 -20.25
C GLN A 374 3.03 -4.75 -21.00
N THR A 375 2.36 -5.81 -21.49
CA THR A 375 1.16 -5.69 -22.32
C THR A 375 -0.04 -6.50 -21.83
N THR A 376 0.17 -7.53 -21.01
CA THR A 376 -0.89 -8.44 -20.56
C THR A 376 -1.09 -8.41 -19.06
N GLU A 377 0.00 -8.53 -18.30
CA GLU A 377 -0.05 -8.68 -16.84
C GLU A 377 -0.32 -7.37 -16.10
N ARG A 378 -0.65 -7.48 -14.81
CA ARG A 378 -0.73 -6.35 -13.86
C ARG A 378 -1.61 -5.20 -14.32
N GLY A 379 -2.75 -5.53 -14.93
CA GLY A 379 -3.71 -4.55 -15.45
C GLY A 379 -3.32 -3.88 -16.77
N CYS A 380 -2.18 -4.24 -17.38
CA CYS A 380 -1.70 -3.60 -18.61
C CYS A 380 -2.60 -3.84 -19.82
N ALA A 381 -3.19 -5.03 -19.96
CA ALA A 381 -4.16 -5.30 -21.03
C ALA A 381 -5.33 -4.29 -21.00
N THR A 382 -5.85 -4.02 -19.81
CA THR A 382 -6.96 -3.09 -19.58
C THR A 382 -6.52 -1.64 -19.79
N ALA A 383 -5.39 -1.24 -19.21
CA ALA A 383 -4.88 0.12 -19.28
C ALA A 383 -4.53 0.54 -20.72
N LEU A 384 -3.86 -0.34 -21.48
CA LEU A 384 -3.48 -0.09 -22.86
C LEU A 384 -4.72 -0.07 -23.78
N ALA A 385 -5.66 -1.00 -23.62
CA ALA A 385 -6.90 -1.00 -24.40
C ALA A 385 -7.74 0.28 -24.16
N ALA A 386 -7.79 0.77 -22.92
CA ALA A 386 -8.45 2.03 -22.60
C ALA A 386 -7.76 3.24 -23.26
N ALA A 387 -6.43 3.26 -23.27
CA ALA A 387 -5.63 4.29 -23.95
C ALA A 387 -5.84 4.27 -25.47
N ASP A 388 -5.85 3.09 -26.09
CA ASP A 388 -6.11 2.91 -27.52
C ASP A 388 -7.52 3.36 -27.90
N TYR A 389 -8.53 3.05 -27.07
CA TYR A 389 -9.90 3.52 -27.28
C TYR A 389 -9.98 5.05 -27.19
N ALA A 390 -9.32 5.67 -26.20
CA ALA A 390 -9.27 7.12 -26.04
C ALA A 390 -8.57 7.81 -27.24
N ASN A 391 -7.48 7.23 -27.74
CA ASN A 391 -6.75 7.76 -28.91
C ASN A 391 -7.51 7.51 -30.23
N GLY A 392 -8.19 6.37 -30.36
CA GLY A 392 -8.98 6.00 -31.54
C GLY A 392 -10.32 6.74 -31.67
N SER A 393 -10.88 7.21 -30.55
CA SER A 393 -12.07 8.08 -30.53
C SER A 393 -11.77 9.53 -30.93
N GLY A 394 -10.48 9.88 -31.14
CA GLY A 394 -10.02 11.14 -31.74
C GLY A 394 -10.07 11.21 -33.28
N ALA A 395 -10.45 10.14 -34.00
CA ALA A 395 -10.41 10.12 -35.47
C ALA A 395 -11.64 9.51 -36.17
N ARG A 396 -12.78 9.40 -35.48
CA ARG A 396 -14.09 9.30 -36.13
C ARG A 396 -15.09 10.19 -35.41
N HIS A 397 -15.18 11.45 -35.84
CA HIS A 397 -16.50 12.05 -35.98
C HIS A 397 -17.32 11.14 -36.90
N GLN A 398 -18.00 10.14 -36.33
CA GLN A 398 -19.30 9.83 -36.88
C GLN A 398 -20.06 11.15 -36.79
N LYS A 399 -20.36 11.72 -37.96
CA LYS A 399 -21.33 12.79 -38.08
C LYS A 399 -22.63 12.25 -37.50
N ILE A 400 -22.81 12.38 -36.19
CA ILE A 400 -24.13 12.43 -35.61
C ILE A 400 -24.71 13.68 -36.26
N THR A 401 -25.56 13.47 -37.27
CA THR A 401 -26.30 14.57 -37.86
C THR A 401 -27.05 15.27 -36.71
N PRO A 402 -27.35 16.58 -36.81
CA PRO A 402 -28.05 17.32 -35.75
C PRO A 402 -29.35 16.63 -35.26
N VAL A 403 -29.89 15.72 -36.07
CA VAL A 403 -31.03 14.86 -35.76
C VAL A 403 -30.70 13.78 -34.72
N GLY A 404 -29.53 13.13 -34.77
CA GLY A 404 -29.17 12.02 -33.86
C GLY A 404 -28.81 12.43 -32.43
N ALA A 405 -28.25 13.64 -32.23
CA ALA A 405 -27.93 14.16 -30.91
C ALA A 405 -29.20 14.54 -30.12
N GLY A 406 -30.29 14.91 -30.82
CA GLY A 406 -31.58 15.18 -30.21
C GLY A 406 -32.28 13.94 -29.64
N PHE A 407 -32.12 12.76 -30.26
CA PHE A 407 -32.77 11.53 -29.80
C PHE A 407 -32.09 10.90 -28.58
N LEU A 408 -30.77 11.03 -28.44
CA LEU A 408 -30.04 10.55 -27.25
C LEU A 408 -30.33 11.41 -26.03
N GLY A 409 -30.40 12.74 -26.20
CA GLY A 409 -30.82 13.65 -25.12
C GLY A 409 -32.28 13.41 -24.71
N ALA A 410 -33.20 13.34 -25.68
CA ALA A 410 -34.62 13.15 -25.38
C ALA A 410 -34.92 11.78 -24.75
N GLY A 411 -34.26 10.71 -25.20
CA GLY A 411 -34.43 9.36 -24.65
C GLY A 411 -33.96 9.25 -23.20
N LEU A 412 -32.78 9.79 -22.88
CA LEU A 412 -32.27 9.78 -21.51
C LEU A 412 -33.13 10.65 -20.59
N THR A 413 -33.56 11.82 -21.06
CA THR A 413 -34.40 12.72 -20.26
C THR A 413 -35.76 12.08 -19.99
N ALA A 414 -36.36 11.41 -20.98
CA ALA A 414 -37.61 10.69 -20.82
C ALA A 414 -37.48 9.50 -19.86
N ALA A 415 -36.39 8.73 -19.94
CA ALA A 415 -36.15 7.61 -19.03
C ALA A 415 -35.98 8.08 -17.58
N VAL A 416 -35.19 9.13 -17.35
CA VAL A 416 -35.00 9.73 -16.01
C VAL A 416 -36.31 10.31 -15.47
N PHE A 417 -37.09 11.00 -16.31
CA PHE A 417 -38.40 11.53 -15.90
C PHE A 417 -39.39 10.42 -15.56
N LEU A 418 -39.44 9.34 -16.33
CA LEU A 418 -40.33 8.21 -16.08
C LEU A 418 -39.94 7.45 -14.80
N MET A 419 -38.64 7.31 -14.53
CA MET A 419 -38.15 6.73 -13.27
C MET A 419 -38.51 7.62 -12.07
N ALA A 420 -38.34 8.94 -12.17
CA ALA A 420 -38.74 9.88 -11.13
C ALA A 420 -40.26 9.86 -10.88
N LEU A 421 -41.08 9.82 -11.95
CA LEU A 421 -42.53 9.66 -11.86
C LEU A 421 -42.94 8.33 -11.22
N GLY A 422 -42.23 7.24 -11.53
CA GLY A 422 -42.43 5.93 -10.91
C GLY A 422 -42.15 5.95 -9.41
N VAL A 423 -41.05 6.57 -8.98
CA VAL A 423 -40.70 6.74 -7.56
C VAL A 423 -41.75 7.58 -6.82
N LEU A 424 -42.22 8.68 -7.43
CA LEU A 424 -43.25 9.54 -6.83
C LEU A 424 -44.63 8.86 -6.73
N LEU A 425 -44.96 7.95 -7.65
CA LEU A 425 -46.15 7.09 -7.55
C LEU A 425 -46.00 6.04 -6.44
N LEU A 426 -44.80 5.45 -6.29
CA LEU A 426 -44.50 4.41 -5.30
C LEU A 426 -44.46 4.96 -3.87
N LEU A 427 -44.03 6.21 -3.71
CA LEU A 427 -44.08 6.97 -2.45
C LEU A 427 -45.46 7.60 -2.16
N GLY A 428 -46.47 7.37 -3.01
CA GLY A 428 -47.84 7.84 -2.80
C GLY A 428 -48.04 9.36 -2.96
N VAL A 429 -47.04 10.08 -3.49
CA VAL A 429 -47.04 11.53 -3.67
C VAL A 429 -47.86 11.94 -4.89
N LEU A 430 -48.00 11.06 -5.89
CA LEU A 430 -48.86 11.24 -7.05
C LEU A 430 -50.02 10.23 -7.01
N THR A 431 -51.26 10.71 -7.10
CA THR A 431 -52.44 9.85 -7.27
C THR A 431 -52.90 9.90 -8.72
N LEU A 432 -52.94 8.75 -9.41
CA LEU A 432 -53.56 8.64 -10.74
C LEU A 432 -55.07 8.90 -10.61
N GLY A 433 -55.50 10.09 -10.97
CA GLY A 433 -56.92 10.43 -11.03
C GLY A 433 -57.62 9.57 -12.08
N ALA A 434 -58.55 8.71 -11.65
CA ALA A 434 -59.45 7.98 -12.54
C ALA A 434 -60.43 8.97 -13.22
N GLY A 435 -59.93 9.64 -14.26
CA GLY A 435 -60.73 10.48 -15.14
C GLY A 435 -61.75 9.62 -15.87
N ARG A 436 -63.04 9.85 -15.58
CA ARG A 436 -64.21 9.26 -16.23
C ARG A 436 -64.08 9.28 -17.76
N PHE A 437 -63.64 8.17 -18.35
CA PHE A 437 -63.87 7.93 -19.77
C PHE A 437 -65.34 7.60 -20.00
N ARG A 438 -66.03 8.53 -20.66
CA ARG A 438 -67.44 8.50 -21.01
C ARG A 438 -67.69 7.35 -22.01
N ARG A 439 -68.08 6.19 -21.50
CA ARG A 439 -68.47 5.01 -22.29
C ARG A 439 -69.74 5.32 -23.09
N ARG A 440 -69.64 5.44 -24.41
CA ARG A 440 -70.80 5.39 -25.31
C ARG A 440 -71.40 3.98 -25.23
N ARG A 441 -72.69 3.92 -24.90
CA ARG A 441 -73.53 2.71 -24.88
C ARG A 441 -73.74 2.19 -26.30
N SER A 442 -73.55 0.89 -26.48
CA SER A 442 -74.35 0.06 -27.39
C SER A 442 -74.47 -1.36 -26.82
N VAL A 443 -75.65 -1.59 -26.25
CA VAL A 443 -76.45 -2.82 -26.11
C VAL A 443 -75.79 -4.16 -26.47
N ALA A 444 -75.74 -5.11 -25.52
CA ALA A 444 -76.50 -6.37 -25.59
C ALA A 444 -76.33 -7.26 -24.33
N ALA A 445 -77.48 -7.72 -23.85
CA ALA A 445 -77.80 -8.99 -23.19
C ALA A 445 -77.07 -9.43 -21.91
N ALA A 446 -77.88 -9.52 -20.85
CA ALA A 446 -77.61 -10.18 -19.59
C ALA A 446 -77.92 -11.68 -19.67
N GLU A 447 -77.13 -12.52 -18.98
CA GLU A 447 -77.65 -13.75 -18.38
C GLU A 447 -76.82 -14.22 -17.16
N LYS A 448 -77.56 -14.30 -16.04
CA LYS A 448 -77.50 -15.19 -14.84
C LYS A 448 -76.19 -15.58 -14.13
N ARG A 449 -76.23 -15.24 -12.83
CA ARG A 449 -75.76 -15.99 -11.64
C ARG A 449 -75.75 -17.52 -11.83
N ASP A 450 -74.68 -18.18 -11.36
CA ASP A 450 -74.82 -19.06 -10.19
C ASP A 450 -73.50 -19.41 -9.44
N THR A 451 -73.64 -19.40 -8.11
CA THR A 451 -73.02 -20.19 -7.02
C THR A 451 -71.50 -20.52 -6.90
N LYS A 452 -71.00 -20.20 -5.68
CA LYS A 452 -70.28 -21.07 -4.69
C LYS A 452 -68.80 -20.76 -4.41
N LEU A 453 -68.57 -20.08 -3.27
CA LEU A 453 -67.29 -19.91 -2.58
C LEU A 453 -67.12 -21.01 -1.52
N ARG A 454 -65.92 -21.62 -1.45
CA ARG A 454 -65.42 -22.35 -0.28
C ARG A 454 -63.88 -22.44 -0.37
N GLY A 455 -63.20 -22.16 0.74
CA GLY A 455 -61.82 -22.61 1.00
C GLY A 455 -60.86 -21.50 1.38
N ASP A 456 -60.77 -21.23 2.68
CA ASP A 456 -59.61 -20.60 3.34
C ASP A 456 -58.43 -21.60 3.42
N GLU A 457 -57.25 -21.03 3.71
CA GLU A 457 -56.07 -21.60 4.38
C GLU A 457 -54.77 -21.61 3.54
N LEU A 458 -53.75 -20.88 4.03
CA LEU A 458 -52.33 -21.25 3.98
C LEU A 458 -51.49 -20.21 4.74
N GLU A 459 -51.14 -20.53 5.99
CA GLU A 459 -49.98 -19.99 6.71
C GLU A 459 -48.72 -20.80 6.35
N LEU A 460 -47.58 -20.12 6.19
CA LEU A 460 -46.26 -20.71 5.93
C LEU A 460 -45.45 -20.80 7.22
N HIS A 461 -44.98 -22.01 7.56
CA HIS A 461 -43.97 -22.24 8.58
C HIS A 461 -42.55 -22.14 8.01
N SER A 462 -41.68 -21.52 8.82
CA SER A 462 -40.22 -21.46 8.70
C SER A 462 -39.60 -22.60 9.52
N GLU A 463 -38.59 -23.28 8.97
CA GLU A 463 -37.69 -24.14 9.75
C GLU A 463 -36.24 -23.77 9.45
N ALA A 464 -35.52 -23.44 10.52
CA ALA A 464 -34.08 -23.52 10.64
C ALA A 464 -33.74 -24.79 11.42
N ASN A 465 -32.67 -25.49 11.07
CA ASN A 465 -32.14 -26.56 11.92
C ASN A 465 -30.61 -26.61 11.91
N SER A 466 -30.10 -26.96 13.08
CA SER A 466 -28.73 -26.85 13.56
C SER A 466 -28.17 -28.24 13.95
N LEU A 467 -26.83 -28.34 14.07
CA LEU A 467 -26.04 -29.32 14.87
C LEU A 467 -26.05 -30.77 14.36
N ALA A 468 -25.09 -31.66 14.65
CA ALA A 468 -23.67 -31.66 15.03
C ALA A 468 -23.24 -33.15 15.08
N GLN A 469 -21.97 -33.42 14.79
CA GLN A 469 -21.09 -34.55 15.20
C GLN A 469 -21.65 -35.94 15.57
N ALA A 470 -21.07 -36.99 14.96
CA ALA A 470 -20.31 -38.07 15.61
C ALA A 470 -19.89 -39.14 14.59
N GLN A 471 -18.61 -39.52 14.53
CA GLN A 471 -18.21 -40.84 14.03
C GLN A 471 -17.06 -41.43 14.85
N VAL A 472 -17.21 -42.75 15.04
CA VAL A 472 -16.38 -43.75 15.72
C VAL A 472 -15.20 -44.15 14.83
#